data_AF-A0A059LFA4-F1
#
_entry.id   AF-A0A059LFA4-F1
#
_cell.length_a   1.000
_cell.length_b   1.000
_cell.length_c   1.000
_cell.angle_alpha   90.00
_cell.angle_beta   90.00
_cell.angle_gamma   90.00
#
_symmetry.space_group_name_H-M   'P 1'
#
loop_
_entity.id
_entity.type
_entity.pdbx_description
1 polymer ?
#
loop_
_entity_poly.entity_id
_entity_poly.type
_entity_poly.pdbx_seq_one_letter_code
_entity_poly.pdbx_strand_id
1 'polypeptide(L)'
;RCEERFAKSKLVHSIMRHVAGTCGVDLEQLNIEVGWPLYRLYGHAYDAFQRSIAENEGIFERLVDEVHGGQTPATLTPEVREALELNVRRRMTPQPIKIRADVEMTCFAYDGVEHIKTAMRAAGAASSADCAVAVKLVAPPLYVLTTQTLDRNVGIEILTGAVEACKVAIEAAGGNLRVKEAPRAVSEREERALQEELEAAEAANREVGGDDGSDDDYEEGMSVDVDAAPALAL
;
A
#
# COMPACT_ATOMS: atom_id res chain seq x y z
N ARG A 1 1.90 27.09 -12.11
CA ARG A 1 3.12 27.16 -12.97
C ARG A 1 4.42 27.36 -12.16
N CYS A 2 4.49 28.32 -11.23
CA CYS A 2 5.71 28.49 -10.40
C CYS A 2 5.85 27.42 -9.31
N GLU A 3 4.75 27.02 -8.67
CA GLU A 3 4.76 25.99 -7.61
C GLU A 3 5.25 24.63 -8.11
N GLU A 4 4.79 24.19 -9.27
CA GLU A 4 5.23 22.92 -9.87
C GLU A 4 6.72 22.94 -10.23
N ARG A 5 7.22 24.04 -10.82
CA ARG A 5 8.65 24.21 -11.10
C ARG A 5 9.47 24.20 -9.81
N PHE A 6 9.01 24.92 -8.78
CA PHE A 6 9.67 24.91 -7.48
C PHE A 6 9.69 23.53 -6.84
N ALA A 7 8.58 22.78 -6.90
CA ALA A 7 8.50 21.41 -6.39
C ALA A 7 9.50 20.48 -7.10
N LYS A 8 9.58 20.54 -8.44
CA LYS A 8 10.54 19.78 -9.25
C LYS A 8 11.99 20.14 -8.87
N SER A 9 12.33 21.42 -8.80
CA SER A 9 13.67 21.88 -8.42
C SER A 9 14.03 21.51 -6.98
N LYS A 10 13.08 21.59 -6.05
CA LYS A 10 13.25 21.19 -4.65
C LYS A 10 13.54 19.70 -4.51
N LEU A 11 12.87 18.86 -5.30
CA LEU A 11 13.12 17.42 -5.31
C LEU A 11 14.53 17.11 -5.81
N VAL A 12 14.92 17.70 -6.95
CA VAL A 12 16.28 17.56 -7.53
C VAL A 12 17.35 17.99 -6.51
N HIS A 13 17.18 19.15 -5.89
CA HIS A 13 18.12 19.65 -4.89
C HIS A 13 18.18 18.73 -3.65
N SER A 14 17.04 18.21 -3.19
CA SER A 14 16.98 17.26 -2.07
C SER A 14 17.73 15.96 -2.37
N ILE A 15 17.64 15.45 -3.61
CA ILE A 15 18.40 14.28 -4.07
C ILE A 15 19.90 14.59 -4.06
N MET A 16 20.32 15.67 -4.71
CA MET A 16 21.73 16.06 -4.80
C MET A 16 22.36 16.29 -3.42
N ARG A 17 21.64 16.94 -2.50
CA ARG A 17 22.09 17.15 -1.11
C ARG A 17 22.30 15.84 -0.37
N HIS A 18 21.40 14.87 -0.57
CA HIS A 18 21.53 13.58 0.10
C HIS A 18 22.72 12.77 -0.45
N VAL A 19 22.92 12.77 -1.77
CA VAL A 19 24.07 12.12 -2.41
C VAL A 19 25.37 12.78 -1.96
N ALA A 20 25.45 14.10 -1.98
CA ALA A 20 26.61 14.86 -1.50
C ALA A 20 26.97 14.50 -0.04
N GLY A 21 25.96 14.45 0.85
CA GLY A 21 26.16 14.05 2.24
C GLY A 21 26.56 12.59 2.44
N THR A 22 26.12 11.69 1.56
CA THR A 22 26.41 10.24 1.65
C THR A 22 27.81 9.93 1.12
N CYS A 23 28.19 10.55 0.00
CA CYS A 23 29.45 10.32 -0.68
C CYS A 23 30.57 11.27 -0.21
N GLY A 24 30.28 12.21 0.70
CA GLY A 24 31.26 13.18 1.21
C GLY A 24 31.77 14.17 0.15
N VAL A 25 30.97 14.43 -0.88
CA VAL A 25 31.33 15.33 -1.99
C VAL A 25 30.73 16.70 -1.75
N ASP A 26 31.41 17.74 -2.22
CA ASP A 26 30.86 19.09 -2.16
C ASP A 26 29.61 19.24 -3.06
N LEU A 27 28.57 19.83 -2.49
CA LEU A 27 27.27 19.99 -3.16
C LEU A 27 27.34 20.99 -4.31
N GLU A 28 28.13 22.05 -4.19
CA GLU A 28 28.27 23.05 -5.24
C GLU A 28 28.96 22.42 -6.45
N GLN A 29 30.06 21.69 -6.23
CA GLN A 29 30.74 20.97 -7.30
C GLN A 29 29.84 19.94 -7.97
N LEU A 30 29.04 19.17 -7.22
CA LEU A 30 28.07 18.23 -7.79
C LEU A 30 27.00 18.93 -8.65
N ASN A 31 26.55 20.13 -8.26
CA ASN A 31 25.60 20.91 -9.05
C ASN A 31 26.24 21.47 -10.33
N ILE A 32 27.48 21.93 -10.28
CA ILE A 32 28.22 22.45 -11.45
C ILE A 32 28.43 21.33 -12.48
N GLU A 33 28.83 20.15 -12.01
CA GLU A 33 29.28 19.04 -12.85
C GLU A 33 28.13 18.18 -13.38
N VAL A 34 27.03 18.08 -12.62
CA VAL A 34 25.88 17.22 -12.96
C VAL A 34 24.60 18.01 -13.10
N GLY A 35 24.26 18.82 -12.10
CA GLY A 35 22.98 19.52 -12.04
C GLY A 35 22.76 20.48 -13.21
N TRP A 36 23.58 21.52 -13.34
CA TRP A 36 23.42 22.56 -14.36
C TRP A 36 23.53 22.03 -15.80
N PRO A 37 24.44 21.08 -16.12
CA PRO A 37 24.46 20.38 -17.39
C PRO A 37 23.13 19.72 -17.73
N LEU A 38 22.52 18.99 -16.80
CA LEU A 38 21.22 18.34 -17.02
C LEU A 38 20.10 19.36 -17.25
N TYR A 39 20.14 20.52 -16.58
CA TYR A 39 19.21 21.62 -16.86
C TYR A 39 19.35 22.18 -18.27
N ARG A 40 20.56 22.22 -18.83
CA ARG A 40 20.80 22.73 -20.20
C ARG A 40 20.39 21.72 -21.27
N LEU A 41 20.69 20.44 -21.05
CA LEU A 41 20.44 19.36 -22.02
C LEU A 41 18.95 19.02 -22.16
N TYR A 42 18.23 18.89 -21.04
CA TYR A 42 16.84 18.41 -21.01
C TYR A 42 15.85 19.52 -20.66
N GLY A 43 16.31 20.77 -20.49
CA GLY A 43 15.51 21.91 -20.03
C GLY A 43 15.31 21.94 -18.50
N HIS A 44 15.09 20.78 -17.88
CA HIS A 44 15.11 20.63 -16.43
C HIS A 44 15.76 19.30 -16.03
N ALA A 45 16.59 19.31 -14.98
CA ALA A 45 17.19 18.09 -14.45
C ALA A 45 16.18 17.04 -13.95
N TYR A 46 14.93 17.45 -13.67
CA TYR A 46 13.87 16.55 -13.23
C TYR A 46 13.42 15.66 -14.41
N ASP A 47 13.27 16.26 -15.59
CA ASP A 47 12.84 15.55 -16.79
C ASP A 47 13.92 14.57 -17.26
N ALA A 48 15.21 14.93 -17.12
CA ALA A 48 16.34 14.02 -17.35
C ALA A 48 16.28 12.79 -16.44
N PHE A 49 16.07 13.00 -15.14
CA PHE A 49 15.96 11.89 -14.19
C PHE A 49 14.72 11.03 -14.44
N GLN A 50 13.59 11.62 -14.86
CA GLN A 50 12.40 10.85 -15.19
C GLN A 50 12.62 9.96 -16.42
N ARG A 51 13.30 10.45 -17.47
CA ARG A 51 13.67 9.65 -18.65
C ARG A 51 14.66 8.55 -18.33
N SER A 52 15.61 8.83 -17.44
CA SER A 52 16.54 7.79 -16.96
C SER A 52 15.80 6.63 -16.26
N ILE A 53 14.69 6.89 -15.57
CA ILE A 53 13.88 5.81 -14.97
C ILE A 53 13.03 5.09 -16.03
N ALA A 54 12.34 5.84 -16.89
CA ALA A 54 11.36 5.27 -17.83
C ALA A 54 11.99 4.54 -19.02
N GLU A 55 13.06 5.11 -19.58
CA GLU A 55 13.69 4.65 -20.82
C GLU A 55 15.04 3.97 -20.57
N ASN A 56 15.47 3.89 -19.29
CA ASN A 56 16.82 3.48 -18.90
C ASN A 56 17.90 4.25 -19.69
N GLU A 57 17.60 5.52 -20.00
CA GLU A 57 18.50 6.38 -20.77
C GLU A 57 19.78 6.60 -19.96
N GLY A 58 20.92 6.37 -20.60
CA GLY A 58 22.25 6.64 -20.07
C GLY A 58 22.52 8.14 -19.94
N ILE A 59 21.72 8.84 -19.14
CA ILE A 59 21.81 10.31 -18.96
C ILE A 59 23.20 10.73 -18.49
N PHE A 60 23.89 9.87 -17.73
CA PHE A 60 25.25 10.10 -17.25
C PHE A 60 26.29 9.91 -18.35
N GLU A 61 26.08 8.95 -19.26
CA GLU A 61 26.97 8.74 -20.42
C GLU A 61 26.88 9.95 -21.36
N ARG A 62 25.65 10.38 -21.68
CA ARG A 62 25.41 11.57 -22.49
C ARG A 62 25.97 12.85 -21.86
N LEU A 63 25.90 12.95 -20.53
CA LEU A 63 26.49 14.07 -19.78
C LEU A 63 28.02 14.05 -19.86
N VAL A 64 28.65 12.88 -19.76
CA VAL A 64 30.10 12.73 -19.92
C VAL A 64 30.54 13.06 -21.35
N ASP A 65 29.80 12.59 -22.35
CA ASP A 65 30.14 12.79 -23.76
C ASP A 65 29.90 14.23 -24.24
N GLU A 66 28.72 14.80 -23.96
CA GLU A 66 28.32 16.11 -24.50
C GLU A 66 28.87 17.30 -23.70
N VAL A 67 29.11 17.14 -22.39
CA VAL A 67 29.47 18.27 -21.51
C VAL A 67 30.91 18.17 -21.01
N HIS A 68 31.37 16.97 -20.68
CA HIS A 68 32.72 16.76 -20.19
C HIS A 68 33.69 16.24 -21.27
N GLY A 69 33.25 16.18 -22.53
CA GLY A 69 34.08 15.82 -23.68
C GLY A 69 34.69 14.42 -23.57
N GLY A 70 34.00 13.48 -22.92
CA GLY A 70 34.45 12.11 -22.70
C GLY A 70 35.32 11.92 -21.45
N GLN A 71 35.57 12.96 -20.65
CA GLN A 71 36.27 12.83 -19.37
C GLN A 71 35.27 12.73 -18.23
N THR A 72 35.38 11.71 -17.39
CA THR A 72 34.55 11.63 -16.19
C THR A 72 35.05 12.64 -15.15
N PRO A 73 34.20 13.56 -14.65
CA PRO A 73 34.60 14.50 -13.61
C PRO A 73 35.13 13.77 -12.39
N ALA A 74 36.14 14.33 -11.71
CA ALA A 74 36.70 13.75 -10.48
C ALA A 74 35.66 13.59 -9.35
N THR A 75 34.58 14.36 -9.42
CA THR A 75 33.43 14.32 -8.50
C THR A 75 32.39 13.27 -8.86
N LEU A 76 32.39 12.76 -10.09
CA LEU A 76 31.50 11.69 -10.54
C LEU A 76 32.19 10.33 -10.39
N THR A 77 32.52 9.98 -9.15
CA THR A 77 32.99 8.62 -8.87
C THR A 77 31.88 7.60 -9.18
N PRO A 78 32.22 6.34 -9.51
CA PRO A 78 31.21 5.30 -9.73
C PRO A 78 30.25 5.16 -8.53
N GLU A 79 30.74 5.38 -7.31
CA GLU A 79 29.95 5.41 -6.07
C GLU A 79 28.91 6.54 -6.08
N VAL A 80 29.29 7.74 -6.51
CA VAL A 80 28.37 8.89 -6.62
C VAL A 80 27.31 8.62 -7.68
N ARG A 81 27.70 8.06 -8.83
CA ARG A 81 26.76 7.71 -9.91
C ARG A 81 25.72 6.70 -9.42
N GLU A 82 26.16 5.62 -8.81
CA GLU A 82 25.28 4.58 -8.27
C GLU A 82 24.37 5.14 -7.16
N ALA A 83 24.92 5.95 -6.25
CA ALA A 83 24.13 6.61 -5.21
C ALA A 83 23.07 7.56 -5.81
N LEU A 84 23.38 8.25 -6.90
CA LEU A 84 22.46 9.17 -7.57
C LEU A 84 21.36 8.40 -8.30
N GLU A 85 21.70 7.35 -9.06
CA GLU A 85 20.72 6.46 -9.70
C GLU A 85 19.79 5.80 -8.67
N LEU A 86 20.34 5.29 -7.57
CA LEU A 86 19.57 4.68 -6.50
C LEU A 86 18.59 5.67 -5.88
N ASN A 87 19.04 6.89 -5.58
CA ASN A 87 18.20 7.92 -4.98
C ASN A 87 17.15 8.47 -5.94
N VAL A 88 17.49 8.63 -7.22
CA VAL A 88 16.55 9.00 -8.28
C VAL A 88 15.47 7.92 -8.40
N ARG A 89 15.84 6.64 -8.55
CA ARG A 89 14.88 5.53 -8.59
C ARG A 89 14.02 5.42 -7.34
N ARG A 90 14.56 5.69 -6.15
CA ARG A 90 13.79 5.63 -4.89
C ARG A 90 12.82 6.80 -4.71
N ARG A 91 13.19 8.00 -5.17
CA ARG A 91 12.45 9.24 -4.87
C ARG A 91 11.61 9.78 -6.02
N MET A 92 11.89 9.36 -7.25
CA MET A 92 11.18 9.82 -8.46
C MET A 92 10.34 8.73 -9.12
N THR A 93 10.55 7.45 -8.80
CA THR A 93 9.63 6.39 -9.23
C THR A 93 8.28 6.59 -8.53
N PRO A 94 7.17 6.68 -9.27
CA PRO A 94 5.84 6.75 -8.67
C PRO A 94 5.64 5.50 -7.82
N GLN A 95 5.44 5.69 -6.52
CA GLN A 95 5.10 4.57 -5.65
C GLN A 95 3.67 4.13 -5.96
N PRO A 96 3.40 2.81 -6.02
CA PRO A 96 2.05 2.32 -6.26
C PRO A 96 1.12 2.84 -5.17
N ILE A 97 0.06 3.51 -5.60
CA ILE A 97 -0.99 4.05 -4.76
C ILE A 97 -2.01 2.94 -4.55
N LYS A 98 -2.32 2.65 -3.29
CA LYS A 98 -3.42 1.77 -2.92
C LYS A 98 -4.73 2.55 -2.97
N ILE A 99 -5.72 2.01 -3.65
CA ILE A 99 -7.07 2.56 -3.75
C ILE A 99 -8.03 1.57 -3.11
N ARG A 100 -8.97 2.13 -2.34
CA ARG A 100 -9.94 1.40 -1.54
C ARG A 100 -11.35 1.82 -1.88
N ALA A 101 -12.26 0.85 -1.84
CA ALA A 101 -13.69 1.07 -1.83
C ALA A 101 -14.35 0.16 -0.78
N ASP A 102 -15.27 0.71 0.00
CA ASP A 102 -16.01 -0.04 1.00
C ASP A 102 -17.43 -0.27 0.50
N VAL A 103 -17.80 -1.54 0.42
CA VAL A 103 -19.11 -1.96 -0.07
C VAL A 103 -19.80 -2.84 0.95
N GLU A 104 -21.10 -2.66 1.07
CA GLU A 104 -21.98 -3.48 1.86
C GLU A 104 -22.74 -4.39 0.91
N MET A 105 -22.57 -5.71 1.05
CA MET A 105 -23.22 -6.70 0.18
C MET A 105 -24.13 -7.59 1.02
N THR A 106 -25.41 -7.62 0.66
CA THR A 106 -26.44 -8.41 1.34
C THR A 106 -27.17 -9.28 0.34
N CYS A 107 -27.42 -10.54 0.69
CA CYS A 107 -28.25 -11.45 -0.10
C CYS A 107 -29.00 -12.38 0.84
N PHE A 108 -30.33 -12.34 0.80
CA PHE A 108 -31.20 -13.13 1.68
C PHE A 108 -31.78 -14.37 0.97
N ALA A 109 -31.33 -14.67 -0.24
CA ALA A 109 -31.71 -15.88 -0.95
C ALA A 109 -31.10 -17.12 -0.27
N TYR A 110 -31.71 -18.29 -0.51
CA TYR A 110 -31.28 -19.58 0.04
C TYR A 110 -29.79 -19.89 -0.25
N ASP A 111 -29.29 -19.47 -1.41
CA ASP A 111 -27.88 -19.59 -1.82
C ASP A 111 -27.11 -18.24 -1.74
N GLY A 112 -27.50 -17.35 -0.83
CA GLY A 112 -26.99 -15.97 -0.78
C GLY A 112 -25.46 -15.87 -0.64
N VAL A 113 -24.83 -16.79 0.07
CA VAL A 113 -23.37 -16.83 0.23
C VAL A 113 -22.66 -17.16 -1.09
N GLU A 114 -23.20 -18.08 -1.89
CA GLU A 114 -22.61 -18.43 -3.19
C GLU A 114 -22.80 -17.31 -4.22
N HIS A 115 -23.91 -16.59 -4.15
CA HIS A 115 -24.13 -15.39 -4.95
C HIS A 115 -23.14 -14.27 -4.59
N ILE A 116 -22.86 -14.06 -3.30
CA ILE A 116 -21.83 -13.12 -2.84
C ILE A 116 -20.44 -13.52 -3.33
N LYS A 117 -20.05 -14.79 -3.19
CA LYS A 117 -18.77 -15.30 -3.72
C LYS A 117 -18.65 -15.11 -5.23
N THR A 118 -19.74 -15.35 -5.97
CA THR A 118 -19.75 -15.19 -7.44
C THR A 118 -19.60 -13.72 -7.83
N ALA A 119 -20.26 -12.80 -7.11
CA ALA A 119 -20.09 -11.36 -7.32
C ALA A 119 -18.66 -10.90 -7.00
N MET A 120 -18.04 -11.41 -5.93
CA MET A 120 -16.63 -11.11 -5.61
C MET A 120 -15.67 -11.61 -6.69
N ARG A 121 -15.91 -12.81 -7.26
CA ARG A 121 -15.14 -13.31 -8.41
C ARG A 121 -15.33 -12.44 -9.65
N ALA A 122 -16.54 -11.93 -9.89
CA ALA A 122 -16.81 -11.02 -11.00
C ALA A 122 -16.06 -9.69 -10.87
N ALA A 123 -15.97 -9.12 -9.65
CA ALA A 123 -15.10 -7.97 -9.40
C ALA A 123 -13.62 -8.30 -9.60
N GLY A 124 -13.17 -9.48 -9.15
CA GLY A 124 -11.81 -9.95 -9.39
C GLY A 124 -11.49 -10.08 -10.88
N ALA A 125 -12.46 -10.51 -11.70
CA ALA A 125 -12.28 -10.63 -13.15
C ALA A 125 -12.17 -9.29 -13.88
N ALA A 126 -12.60 -8.18 -13.26
CA ALA A 126 -12.38 -6.83 -13.78
C ALA A 126 -10.93 -6.32 -13.57
N SER A 127 -10.04 -7.13 -12.98
CA SER A 127 -8.62 -6.80 -12.82
C SER A 127 -7.90 -6.70 -14.17
N SER A 128 -7.01 -5.72 -14.32
CA SER A 128 -6.07 -5.63 -15.44
C SER A 128 -4.67 -6.10 -15.03
N ALA A 129 -3.78 -6.32 -15.99
CA ALA A 129 -2.41 -6.80 -15.74
C ALA A 129 -1.61 -5.90 -14.78
N ASP A 130 -1.88 -4.59 -14.79
CA ASP A 130 -1.21 -3.60 -13.96
C ASP A 130 -2.02 -3.22 -12.69
N CYS A 131 -3.26 -3.70 -12.54
CA CYS A 131 -4.17 -3.34 -11.45
C CYS A 131 -4.96 -4.55 -10.96
N ALA A 132 -4.39 -5.26 -9.98
CA ALA A 132 -5.05 -6.40 -9.34
C ALA A 132 -6.09 -5.93 -8.31
N VAL A 133 -7.36 -6.30 -8.52
CA VAL A 133 -8.46 -6.03 -7.57
C VAL A 133 -8.56 -7.21 -6.59
N ALA A 134 -8.38 -6.94 -5.31
CA ALA A 134 -8.57 -7.90 -4.23
C ALA A 134 -9.78 -7.50 -3.38
N VAL A 135 -10.66 -8.45 -3.08
CA VAL A 135 -11.83 -8.23 -2.22
C VAL A 135 -11.62 -8.98 -0.91
N LYS A 136 -11.70 -8.27 0.21
CA LYS A 136 -11.59 -8.84 1.56
C LYS A 136 -12.89 -8.63 2.34
N LEU A 137 -13.23 -9.61 3.17
CA LEU A 137 -14.32 -9.50 4.14
C LEU A 137 -13.76 -8.87 5.41
N VAL A 138 -14.34 -7.75 5.86
CA VAL A 138 -14.05 -7.22 7.20
C VAL A 138 -15.01 -7.88 8.16
N ALA A 139 -16.31 -7.62 8.02
CA ALA A 139 -17.34 -8.23 8.84
C ALA A 139 -18.60 -8.37 8.01
N PRO A 140 -19.41 -9.44 8.09
CA PRO A 140 -20.68 -9.48 7.40
C PRO A 140 -21.57 -8.31 7.88
N PRO A 141 -22.14 -7.44 7.01
CA PRO A 141 -22.18 -7.42 5.54
C PRO A 141 -21.16 -6.48 4.82
N LEU A 142 -20.15 -5.97 5.53
CA LEU A 142 -19.09 -5.06 5.06
C LEU A 142 -17.90 -5.79 4.40
N TYR A 143 -17.64 -5.42 3.15
CA TYR A 143 -16.53 -5.88 2.33
C TYR A 143 -15.68 -4.71 1.85
N VAL A 144 -14.38 -4.95 1.67
CA VAL A 144 -13.43 -3.94 1.21
C VAL A 144 -12.78 -4.42 -0.08
N LEU A 145 -12.86 -3.59 -1.11
CA LEU A 145 -12.14 -3.78 -2.36
C LEU A 145 -10.88 -2.92 -2.32
N THR A 146 -9.74 -3.56 -2.58
CA THR A 146 -8.44 -2.90 -2.66
C THR A 146 -7.82 -3.13 -4.03
N THR A 147 -7.22 -2.10 -4.61
CA THR A 147 -6.41 -2.20 -5.81
C THR A 147 -5.12 -1.39 -5.67
N GLN A 148 -4.06 -1.80 -6.36
CA GLN A 148 -2.77 -1.11 -6.38
C GLN A 148 -2.50 -0.62 -7.80
N THR A 149 -2.29 0.69 -7.97
CA THR A 149 -2.06 1.29 -9.29
C THR A 149 -1.00 2.39 -9.22
N LEU A 150 -0.32 2.67 -10.32
CA LEU A 150 0.57 3.83 -10.43
C LEU A 150 -0.24 5.12 -10.64
N ASP A 151 -1.34 5.01 -11.38
CA ASP A 151 -2.22 6.14 -11.72
C ASP A 151 -3.53 6.11 -10.93
N ARG A 152 -3.74 7.17 -10.14
CA ARG A 152 -4.94 7.35 -9.30
C ARG A 152 -6.23 7.26 -10.11
N ASN A 153 -6.29 7.91 -11.27
CA ASN A 153 -7.54 8.00 -12.05
C ASN A 153 -7.92 6.66 -12.66
N VAL A 154 -6.95 5.98 -13.29
CA VAL A 154 -7.16 4.64 -13.87
C VAL A 154 -7.60 3.65 -12.81
N GLY A 155 -7.00 3.73 -11.61
CA GLY A 155 -7.39 2.85 -10.52
C GLY A 155 -8.78 3.11 -9.95
N ILE A 156 -9.23 4.37 -9.90
CA ILE A 156 -10.61 4.71 -9.51
C ILE A 156 -11.60 4.17 -10.55
N GLU A 157 -11.30 4.30 -11.84
CA GLU A 157 -12.15 3.78 -12.92
C GLU A 157 -12.28 2.25 -12.87
N ILE A 158 -11.17 1.53 -12.73
CA ILE A 158 -11.18 0.06 -12.61
C ILE A 158 -11.96 -0.39 -11.38
N LEU A 159 -11.73 0.25 -10.22
CA LEU A 159 -12.44 -0.13 -9.00
C LEU A 159 -13.94 0.19 -9.07
N THR A 160 -14.31 1.30 -9.73
CA THR A 160 -15.71 1.64 -9.99
C THR A 160 -16.38 0.63 -10.92
N GLY A 161 -15.69 0.21 -11.99
CA GLY A 161 -16.16 -0.85 -12.88
C GLY A 161 -16.34 -2.19 -12.16
N ALA A 162 -15.42 -2.54 -11.26
CA ALA A 162 -15.53 -3.74 -10.42
C ALA A 162 -16.74 -3.69 -9.47
N VAL A 163 -17.00 -2.53 -8.85
CA VAL A 163 -18.18 -2.33 -7.99
C VAL A 163 -19.48 -2.45 -8.78
N GLU A 164 -19.56 -1.89 -9.98
CA GLU A 164 -20.74 -2.03 -10.85
C GLU A 164 -20.93 -3.48 -11.31
N ALA A 165 -19.86 -4.19 -11.65
CA ALA A 165 -19.93 -5.62 -11.97
C ALA A 165 -20.44 -6.46 -10.78
N CYS A 166 -19.98 -6.17 -9.56
CA CYS A 166 -20.53 -6.77 -8.35
C CYS A 166 -22.01 -6.46 -8.18
N LYS A 167 -22.41 -5.21 -8.39
CA LYS A 167 -23.81 -4.76 -8.23
C LYS A 167 -24.73 -5.52 -9.17
N VAL A 168 -24.38 -5.62 -10.45
CA VAL A 168 -25.16 -6.38 -11.45
C VAL A 168 -25.27 -7.86 -11.05
N ALA A 169 -24.17 -8.48 -10.60
CA ALA A 169 -24.19 -9.88 -10.19
C ALA A 169 -25.04 -10.14 -8.93
N ILE A 170 -25.01 -9.23 -7.95
CA ILE A 170 -25.79 -9.33 -6.71
C ILE A 170 -27.27 -9.04 -6.95
N GLU A 171 -27.61 -8.01 -7.72
CA GLU A 171 -29.00 -7.66 -8.03
C GLU A 171 -29.67 -8.77 -8.87
N ALA A 172 -28.94 -9.41 -9.78
CA ALA A 172 -29.44 -10.56 -10.55
C ALA A 172 -29.79 -11.76 -9.65
N ALA A 173 -29.12 -11.89 -8.50
CA ALA A 173 -29.36 -12.94 -7.51
C ALA A 173 -30.39 -12.53 -6.43
N GLY A 174 -31.03 -11.37 -6.55
CA GLY A 174 -31.99 -10.86 -5.56
C GLY A 174 -31.36 -10.33 -4.27
N GLY A 175 -30.06 -10.02 -4.29
CA GLY A 175 -29.37 -9.28 -3.22
C GLY A 175 -29.34 -7.77 -3.46
N ASN A 176 -28.71 -7.04 -2.54
CA ASN A 176 -28.51 -5.60 -2.61
C ASN A 176 -27.06 -5.24 -2.26
N LEU A 177 -26.47 -4.32 -3.04
CA LEU A 177 -25.14 -3.78 -2.82
C LEU A 177 -25.23 -2.27 -2.56
N ARG A 178 -24.69 -1.81 -1.44
CA ARG A 178 -24.59 -0.39 -1.07
C ARG A 178 -23.13 0.02 -0.92
N VAL A 179 -22.72 1.07 -1.64
CA VAL A 179 -21.37 1.64 -1.49
C VAL A 179 -21.37 2.54 -0.25
N LYS A 180 -20.61 2.15 0.77
CA LYS A 180 -20.44 2.97 1.99
C LYS A 180 -19.40 4.06 1.75
N GLU A 181 -18.31 3.71 1.08
CA GLU A 181 -17.25 4.64 0.75
C GLU A 181 -16.72 4.40 -0.66
N ALA A 182 -16.75 5.45 -1.47
CA ALA A 182 -16.35 5.37 -2.87
C ALA A 182 -14.82 5.26 -3.03
N PRO A 183 -14.37 4.72 -4.18
CA PRO A 183 -13.22 5.16 -4.96
C PRO A 183 -12.12 6.06 -4.37
N ARG A 184 -11.32 5.71 -3.34
CA ARG A 184 -10.28 6.65 -2.86
C ARG A 184 -8.90 6.06 -2.62
N ALA A 185 -7.88 6.87 -2.88
CA ALA A 185 -6.51 6.56 -2.51
C ALA A 185 -6.38 6.56 -0.98
N VAL A 186 -5.82 5.49 -0.42
CA VAL A 186 -5.59 5.35 1.02
C VAL A 186 -4.15 5.65 1.37
N SER A 187 -3.97 6.25 2.55
CA SER A 187 -2.66 6.50 3.14
C SER A 187 -2.14 5.27 3.90
N GLU A 188 -0.82 5.19 4.12
CA GLU A 188 -0.20 4.11 4.92
C GLU A 188 -0.81 3.99 6.32
N ARG A 189 -1.23 5.11 6.91
CA ARG A 189 -1.87 5.14 8.23
C ARG A 189 -3.24 4.45 8.22
N GLU A 190 -4.05 4.72 7.21
CA GLU A 190 -5.37 4.09 7.05
C GLU A 190 -5.25 2.62 6.68
N GLU A 191 -4.23 2.26 5.90
CA GLU A 191 -3.93 0.87 5.59
C GLU A 191 -3.57 0.08 6.85
N ARG A 192 -2.71 0.63 7.71
CA ARG A 192 -2.34 -0.03 8.96
C ARG A 192 -3.55 -0.24 9.87
N ALA A 193 -4.37 0.79 10.04
CA ALA A 193 -5.59 0.68 10.84
C ALA A 193 -6.55 -0.38 10.27
N LEU A 194 -6.68 -0.46 8.94
CA LEU A 194 -7.51 -1.47 8.29
C LEU A 194 -6.93 -2.87 8.47
N GLN A 195 -5.62 -3.04 8.38
CA GLN A 195 -4.99 -4.35 8.56
C GLN A 195 -5.24 -4.87 9.98
N GLU A 196 -5.13 -3.99 10.98
CA GLU A 196 -5.47 -4.32 12.37
C GLU A 196 -6.96 -4.70 12.51
N GLU A 197 -7.87 -3.99 11.82
CA GLU A 197 -9.31 -4.30 11.81
C GLU A 197 -9.62 -5.64 11.11
N LEU A 198 -8.96 -5.93 9.99
CA LEU A 198 -9.07 -7.18 9.25
C LEU A 198 -8.56 -8.36 10.10
N GLU A 199 -7.42 -8.22 10.76
CA GLU A 199 -6.85 -9.24 11.63
C GLU A 199 -7.74 -9.50 12.85
N ALA A 200 -8.29 -8.45 13.46
CA ALA A 200 -9.24 -8.58 14.56
C ALA A 200 -10.51 -9.32 14.12
N ALA A 201 -11.02 -9.02 12.93
CA ALA A 201 -12.20 -9.68 12.41
C ALA A 201 -11.94 -11.12 11.97
N GLU A 202 -10.77 -11.41 11.40
CA GLU A 202 -10.33 -12.78 11.14
C GLU A 202 -10.18 -13.57 12.43
N ALA A 203 -9.67 -12.96 13.51
CA ALA A 203 -9.57 -13.60 14.82
C ALA A 203 -10.95 -13.86 15.43
N ALA A 204 -11.90 -12.94 15.29
CA ALA A 204 -13.28 -13.12 15.76
C ALA A 204 -14.06 -14.18 14.95
N ASN A 205 -13.78 -14.29 13.65
CA ASN A 205 -14.38 -15.29 12.77
C ASN A 205 -13.65 -16.64 12.82
N ARG A 206 -12.46 -16.71 13.42
CA ARG A 206 -11.71 -17.96 13.59
C ARG A 206 -12.45 -18.79 14.63
N GLU A 207 -13.04 -19.90 14.18
CA GLU A 207 -13.72 -20.87 15.03
C GLU A 207 -12.77 -21.30 16.16
N VAL A 208 -13.10 -20.93 17.39
CA VAL A 208 -12.53 -21.55 18.58
C VAL A 208 -13.38 -22.78 18.84
N GLY A 209 -12.80 -23.97 18.67
CA GLY A 209 -13.46 -25.22 18.98
C GLY A 209 -13.90 -25.20 20.44
N GLY A 210 -15.22 -25.08 20.68
CA GLY A 210 -15.82 -25.04 22.02
C GLY A 210 -15.93 -26.40 22.68
N ASP A 211 -15.14 -27.38 22.25
CA ASP A 211 -15.12 -28.74 22.78
C ASP A 211 -13.67 -29.25 22.82
N ASP A 212 -12.87 -28.67 23.71
CA ASP A 212 -11.91 -29.45 24.47
C ASP A 212 -12.45 -29.46 25.91
N GLY A 213 -13.52 -30.24 26.11
CA GLY A 213 -14.00 -30.59 27.43
C GLY A 213 -12.91 -31.33 28.17
N SER A 214 -12.11 -30.59 28.94
CA SER A 214 -11.28 -31.12 30.02
C SER A 214 -12.19 -31.84 31.01
N ASP A 215 -12.38 -33.12 30.77
CA ASP A 215 -12.95 -34.10 31.70
C ASP A 215 -11.95 -34.32 32.83
N ASP A 216 -11.87 -33.39 33.79
CA ASP A 216 -11.18 -33.55 35.07
C ASP A 216 -11.48 -32.32 35.94
N ASP A 217 -12.55 -32.38 36.75
CA ASP A 217 -12.69 -31.63 38.02
C ASP A 217 -13.93 -32.11 38.80
N TYR A 218 -13.99 -33.42 39.07
CA TYR A 218 -14.85 -33.99 40.12
C TYR A 218 -13.99 -34.57 41.24
N GLU A 219 -13.32 -33.71 42.00
CA GLU A 219 -12.73 -34.12 43.27
C GLU A 219 -12.87 -33.00 44.32
N GLU A 220 -13.97 -33.02 45.09
CA GLU A 220 -13.89 -32.75 46.53
C GLU A 220 -15.15 -33.26 47.25
N GLY A 221 -15.04 -34.49 47.73
CA GLY A 221 -15.95 -35.04 48.73
C GLY A 221 -15.81 -34.27 50.03
N MET A 222 -16.85 -33.51 50.35
CA MET A 222 -17.11 -32.81 51.60
C MET A 222 -16.90 -33.74 52.83
N SER A 223 -15.74 -33.68 53.48
CA SER A 223 -15.57 -34.20 54.84
C SER A 223 -15.98 -33.12 55.85
N VAL A 224 -17.19 -33.25 56.38
CA VAL A 224 -17.66 -32.44 57.49
C VAL A 224 -17.06 -33.03 58.78
N ASP A 225 -16.05 -32.38 59.34
CA ASP A 225 -15.58 -32.64 60.71
C ASP A 225 -16.62 -32.10 61.72
N VAL A 226 -17.26 -33.00 62.46
CA VAL A 226 -18.38 -32.70 63.38
C VAL A 226 -17.94 -32.43 64.83
N ASP A 227 -16.64 -32.48 65.16
CA ASP A 227 -16.21 -32.38 66.57
C ASP A 227 -15.19 -31.24 66.82
N ALA A 228 -15.70 -30.01 66.99
CA ALA A 228 -15.00 -28.95 67.72
C ALA A 228 -16.01 -27.97 68.37
N ALA A 229 -16.32 -28.22 69.64
CA ALA A 229 -17.24 -27.50 70.51
C ALA A 229 -16.87 -26.03 70.78
N PRO A 230 -17.78 -25.24 71.39
CA PRO A 230 -17.38 -24.31 72.42
C PRO A 230 -18.02 -24.67 73.76
N ALA A 231 -17.16 -24.91 74.74
CA ALA A 231 -17.51 -25.01 76.14
C ALA A 231 -18.11 -23.70 76.65
N LEU A 232 -19.25 -23.80 77.34
CA LEU A 232 -19.83 -22.76 78.18
C LEU A 232 -18.86 -22.40 79.31
N ALA A 233 -18.48 -21.13 79.40
CA ALA A 233 -17.89 -20.55 80.60
C ALA A 233 -19.02 -20.03 81.51
N LEU A 234 -18.89 -20.35 82.79
CA LEU A 234 -19.69 -19.92 83.94
C LEU A 234 -19.82 -18.39 84.06
#